data_AF-A0A9N9H004-F1
#
_entry.id   AF-A0A9N9H004-F1
#
_cell.length_a   1.000
_cell.length_b   1.000
_cell.length_c   1.000
_cell.angle_alpha   90.00
_cell.angle_beta   90.00
_cell.angle_gamma   90.00
#
_symmetry.space_group_name_H-M   'P 1'
#
loop_
_entity.id
_entity.type
_entity.pdbx_description
1 polymer ?
#
loop_
_entity_poly.entity_id
_entity_poly.type
_entity_poly.pdbx_seq_one_letter_code
_entity_poly.pdbx_strand_id
1 'polypeptide(L)'
;MIGKLLRYHSESSVIPSHFEKEGSCNPNRSDDRVRQRFHVNVYWNQVNDPELVLCSDDFCLLEENALLTLLKRDDLLIDELTLWDYLINWGITSTGLSRNLSEWTNKDYEILSEKVEKCLPSIRFLHISSGDFYKRIKPFAPIIPVELYEDILQYHLVPEHQPSENLIQPKRNNVVSRVKDPSRAINYYKNYGPSFGGNDLKLAGNFKIDTKCHCRQEDYENPIRNDPSSFNIDEYEVFQIIPRRPDLMNL
;
A
#
# COMPACT_ATOMS: atom_id res chain seq x y z
N MET A 1 -13.49 -15.32 -1.52
CA MET A 1 -12.15 -15.27 -0.90
C MET A 1 -11.95 -13.83 -0.46
N ILE A 2 -12.05 -13.55 0.84
CA ILE A 2 -12.00 -12.19 1.42
C ILE A 2 -10.76 -12.16 2.31
N GLY A 3 -9.74 -11.39 1.92
CA GLY A 3 -8.66 -10.96 2.81
C GLY A 3 -8.72 -9.44 2.86
N LYS A 4 -8.89 -8.85 4.04
CA LYS A 4 -8.74 -7.41 4.25
C LYS A 4 -8.14 -7.11 5.62
N LEU A 5 -7.16 -6.20 5.58
CA LEU A 5 -6.39 -5.65 6.67
C LEU A 5 -7.24 -4.69 7.53
N LEU A 6 -6.97 -4.69 8.83
CA LEU A 6 -7.30 -3.61 9.77
C LEU A 6 -6.00 -3.26 10.52
N ARG A 7 -5.57 -1.99 10.53
CA ARG A 7 -4.40 -1.51 11.29
C ARG A 7 -4.71 -0.26 12.13
N TYR A 8 -3.86 -0.04 13.13
CA TYR A 8 -4.08 0.81 14.29
C TYR A 8 -2.81 1.54 14.72
N HIS A 9 -2.96 2.74 15.31
CA HIS A 9 -1.89 3.49 15.97
C HIS A 9 -2.07 3.49 17.51
N SER A 10 -0.96 3.57 18.25
CA SER A 10 -0.91 3.95 19.67
C SER A 10 -0.05 5.21 19.82
N GLU A 11 -0.61 6.22 20.51
CA GLU A 11 -0.18 7.59 20.89
C GLU A 11 1.34 7.92 20.91
N SER A 12 1.84 9.16 20.79
CA SER A 12 1.36 10.45 21.30
C SER A 12 2.21 11.62 20.74
N SER A 13 1.61 12.73 20.31
CA SER A 13 2.23 14.08 20.43
C SER A 13 1.20 15.19 20.17
N VAL A 14 0.92 15.94 21.23
CA VAL A 14 0.11 17.18 21.35
C VAL A 14 0.45 18.24 20.30
N ILE A 15 -0.52 18.79 19.55
CA ILE A 15 -0.70 20.23 19.21
C ILE A 15 -2.19 20.52 18.82
N PRO A 16 -2.72 21.77 18.79
CA PRO A 16 -3.89 22.19 19.56
C PRO A 16 -5.17 22.44 18.74
N SER A 17 -6.28 22.57 19.48
CA SER A 17 -7.61 23.01 19.05
C SER A 17 -7.64 24.42 18.45
N HIS A 18 -8.14 24.60 17.22
CA HIS A 18 -9.08 25.69 16.86
C HIS A 18 -9.57 25.65 15.40
N PHE A 19 -10.87 25.99 15.23
CA PHE A 19 -11.60 26.44 14.05
C PHE A 19 -11.95 25.41 12.95
N GLU A 20 -13.14 25.36 12.34
CA GLU A 20 -14.44 26.02 12.52
C GLU A 20 -15.47 25.17 11.75
N LYS A 21 -16.71 25.07 12.23
CA LYS A 21 -17.81 24.43 11.48
C LYS A 21 -18.30 25.38 10.40
N GLU A 22 -18.34 24.94 9.14
CA GLU A 22 -19.36 25.40 8.18
C GLU A 22 -19.77 24.28 7.21
N GLY A 23 -21.08 24.22 6.93
CA GLY A 23 -21.63 23.48 5.79
C GLY A 23 -22.63 22.37 6.13
N SER A 24 -23.84 22.74 6.57
CA SER A 24 -25.00 21.84 6.55
C SER A 24 -25.54 21.70 5.12
N CYS A 25 -25.62 20.48 4.57
CA CYS A 25 -26.33 20.24 3.31
C CYS A 25 -27.76 19.75 3.56
N ASN A 26 -28.71 20.56 3.11
CA ASN A 26 -30.15 20.33 3.05
C ASN A 26 -30.48 19.41 1.85
N PRO A 27 -31.40 18.41 1.93
CA PRO A 27 -31.46 17.31 0.97
C PRO A 27 -32.25 17.58 -0.32
N ASN A 28 -32.69 18.81 -0.59
CA ASN A 28 -33.61 19.08 -1.70
C ASN A 28 -33.06 20.12 -2.68
N ARG A 29 -32.25 19.67 -3.65
CA ARG A 29 -32.26 20.21 -5.03
C ARG A 29 -31.50 19.29 -5.98
N SER A 30 -32.21 18.89 -7.01
CA SER A 30 -31.78 18.13 -8.18
C SER A 30 -30.89 18.98 -9.10
N ASP A 31 -29.78 18.36 -9.52
CA ASP A 31 -28.95 18.66 -10.69
C ASP A 31 -28.35 20.07 -10.80
N ASP A 32 -27.05 20.18 -10.48
CA ASP A 32 -26.13 21.01 -11.25
C ASP A 32 -24.70 20.47 -11.12
N ARG A 33 -24.09 20.18 -12.26
CA ARG A 33 -22.70 19.75 -12.44
C ARG A 33 -21.75 20.86 -12.01
N VAL A 34 -21.40 20.89 -10.72
CA VAL A 34 -20.22 21.59 -10.23
C VAL A 34 -19.16 20.53 -9.92
N ARG A 35 -18.19 20.36 -10.83
CA ARG A 35 -16.91 19.74 -10.50
C ARG A 35 -16.23 20.65 -9.46
N GLN A 36 -16.58 20.46 -8.19
CA GLN A 36 -15.76 20.96 -7.09
C GLN A 36 -14.44 20.19 -7.16
N ARG A 37 -13.43 20.89 -7.65
CA ARG A 37 -12.04 20.48 -7.56
C ARG A 37 -11.67 20.56 -6.08
N PHE A 38 -11.98 19.49 -5.35
CA PHE A 38 -11.52 19.35 -3.98
C PHE A 38 -10.00 19.32 -4.03
N HIS A 39 -9.36 20.37 -3.52
CA HIS A 39 -7.97 20.31 -3.13
C HIS A 39 -7.86 19.24 -2.04
N VAL A 40 -7.49 18.02 -2.41
CA VAL A 40 -7.21 16.94 -1.46
C VAL A 40 -5.80 17.14 -0.92
N ASN A 41 -5.61 18.21 -0.14
CA ASN A 41 -4.48 18.37 0.78
C ASN A 41 -4.89 17.88 2.17
N VAL A 42 -5.35 16.63 2.25
CA VAL A 42 -5.90 16.04 3.47
C VAL A 42 -5.22 14.68 3.70
N TYR A 43 -4.17 14.70 4.53
CA TYR A 43 -3.63 13.57 5.32
C TYR A 43 -3.33 12.23 4.59
N TRP A 44 -2.52 12.27 3.54
CA TRP A 44 -1.95 11.06 2.93
C TRP A 44 -0.98 10.28 3.85
N ASN A 45 -0.52 10.88 4.94
CA ASN A 45 0.32 10.24 5.95
C ASN A 45 -0.43 9.22 6.84
N GLN A 46 -1.71 8.99 6.61
CA GLN A 46 -2.58 8.11 7.41
C GLN A 46 -3.28 7.03 6.58
N VAL A 47 -2.90 6.80 5.32
CA VAL A 47 -3.52 5.70 4.55
C VAL A 47 -3.00 4.35 5.05
N ASN A 48 -3.87 3.64 5.76
CA ASN A 48 -3.56 2.41 6.50
C ASN A 48 -3.75 1.12 5.67
N ASP A 49 -4.10 1.24 4.38
CA ASP A 49 -4.07 0.15 3.41
C ASP A 49 -3.26 0.53 2.16
N PRO A 50 -1.94 0.29 2.17
CA PRO A 50 -1.06 0.65 1.08
C PRO A 50 -1.38 -0.11 -0.22
N GLU A 51 -2.01 -1.29 -0.15
CA GLU A 51 -2.41 -2.07 -1.34
C GLU A 51 -3.50 -1.36 -2.13
N LEU A 52 -4.49 -0.81 -1.46
CA LEU A 52 -5.58 -0.08 -2.10
C LEU A 52 -5.12 1.26 -2.66
N VAL A 53 -4.14 1.91 -2.01
CA VAL A 53 -3.48 3.11 -2.54
C VAL A 53 -2.76 2.77 -3.84
N LEU A 54 -1.98 1.69 -3.84
CA LEU A 54 -1.24 1.24 -5.01
C LEU A 54 -2.18 0.79 -6.14
N CYS A 55 -3.33 0.20 -5.81
CA CYS A 55 -4.34 -0.22 -6.79
C CYS A 55 -5.30 0.88 -7.27
N SER A 56 -5.19 2.11 -6.75
CA SER A 56 -6.06 3.22 -7.14
C SER A 56 -5.58 3.87 -8.45
N ASP A 57 -6.53 4.31 -9.29
CA ASP A 57 -6.23 5.13 -10.47
C ASP A 57 -5.52 6.45 -10.08
N ASP A 58 -5.71 6.90 -8.84
CA ASP A 58 -5.12 8.11 -8.28
C ASP A 58 -3.69 7.91 -7.73
N PHE A 59 -3.16 6.68 -7.71
CA PHE A 59 -1.82 6.39 -7.18
C PHE A 59 -0.73 7.29 -7.81
N CYS A 60 -0.86 7.54 -9.11
CA CYS A 60 0.07 8.37 -9.87
C CYS A 60 0.10 9.85 -9.42
N LEU A 61 -0.87 10.28 -8.61
CA LEU A 61 -0.99 11.62 -8.06
C LEU A 61 -0.27 11.78 -6.71
N LEU A 62 0.28 10.70 -6.14
CA LEU A 62 0.99 10.77 -4.87
C LEU A 62 2.21 11.70 -4.96
N GLU A 63 2.37 12.54 -3.95
CA GLU A 63 3.60 13.31 -3.78
C GLU A 63 4.78 12.37 -3.46
N GLU A 64 5.98 12.77 -3.88
CA GLU A 64 7.20 11.97 -3.74
C GLU A 64 7.48 11.55 -2.28
N ASN A 65 7.24 12.44 -1.31
CA ASN A 65 7.44 12.13 0.10
C ASN A 65 6.46 11.09 0.64
N ALA A 66 5.21 11.12 0.16
CA ALA A 66 4.20 10.11 0.52
C ALA A 66 4.58 8.75 -0.08
N LEU A 67 5.01 8.73 -1.35
CA LEU A 67 5.51 7.52 -1.99
C LEU A 67 6.74 6.95 -1.27
N LEU A 68 7.71 7.79 -0.91
CA LEU A 68 8.89 7.37 -0.15
C LEU A 68 8.53 6.74 1.19
N THR A 69 7.60 7.36 1.92
CA THR A 69 7.11 6.85 3.20
C THR A 69 6.42 5.51 3.02
N LEU A 70 5.62 5.36 1.96
CA LEU A 70 4.93 4.14 1.60
C LEU A 70 5.92 3.01 1.30
N LEU A 71 6.86 3.24 0.39
CA LEU A 71 7.84 2.24 -0.06
C LEU A 71 8.75 1.77 1.09
N LYS A 72 9.03 2.61 2.09
CA LYS A 72 9.88 2.21 3.23
C LYS A 72 9.21 1.23 4.20
N ARG A 73 7.90 1.04 4.11
CA ARG A 73 7.17 0.17 5.03
C ARG A 73 7.56 -1.30 4.84
N ASP A 74 7.86 -1.99 5.95
CA ASP A 74 8.12 -3.43 5.99
C ASP A 74 6.84 -4.28 5.93
N ASP A 75 5.71 -3.64 6.19
CA ASP A 75 4.44 -4.27 6.51
C ASP A 75 3.47 -4.30 5.31
N LEU A 76 3.95 -3.88 4.13
CA LEU A 76 3.27 -3.96 2.86
C LEU A 76 3.10 -5.44 2.48
N LEU A 77 1.87 -5.86 2.16
CA LEU A 77 1.57 -7.22 1.72
C LEU A 77 1.76 -7.42 0.20
N ILE A 78 2.73 -6.72 -0.40
CA ILE A 78 2.97 -6.66 -1.86
C ILE A 78 4.36 -7.18 -2.17
N ASP A 79 4.50 -7.94 -3.25
CA ASP A 79 5.81 -8.41 -3.70
C ASP A 79 6.66 -7.28 -4.31
N GLU A 80 7.98 -7.44 -4.26
CA GLU A 80 8.92 -6.40 -4.73
C GLU A 80 8.80 -6.08 -6.21
N LEU A 81 8.41 -7.06 -7.04
CA LEU A 81 8.25 -6.83 -8.47
C LEU A 81 7.06 -5.92 -8.73
N THR A 82 5.95 -6.16 -8.03
CA THR A 82 4.77 -5.31 -8.08
C THR A 82 5.09 -3.89 -7.57
N LEU A 83 5.87 -3.74 -6.49
CA LEU A 83 6.31 -2.42 -6.01
C LEU A 83 7.18 -1.67 -7.03
N TRP A 84 8.08 -2.39 -7.71
CA TRP A 84 8.86 -1.83 -8.82
C TRP A 84 7.94 -1.29 -9.93
N ASP A 85 6.95 -2.09 -10.34
CA ASP A 85 5.99 -1.69 -11.38
C ASP A 85 5.24 -0.41 -11.02
N TYR A 86 4.82 -0.29 -9.76
CA TYR A 86 4.20 0.92 -9.26
C TYR A 86 5.12 2.13 -9.29
N LEU A 87 6.37 1.97 -8.83
CA LEU A 87 7.36 3.06 -8.87
C LEU A 87 7.58 3.57 -10.30
N ILE A 88 7.73 2.67 -11.27
CA ILE A 88 7.91 3.03 -12.68
C ILE A 88 6.67 3.71 -13.25
N ASN A 89 5.48 3.15 -13.00
CA ASN A 89 4.24 3.76 -13.47
C ASN A 89 4.01 5.16 -12.90
N TRP A 90 4.32 5.36 -11.61
CA TRP A 90 4.28 6.68 -10.96
C TRP A 90 5.31 7.64 -11.58
N GLY A 91 6.54 7.18 -11.81
CA GLY A 91 7.59 8.00 -12.42
C GLY A 91 7.22 8.46 -13.84
N ILE A 92 6.75 7.54 -14.69
CA ILE A 92 6.30 7.83 -16.07
C ILE A 92 5.11 8.80 -16.06
N THR A 93 4.11 8.54 -15.21
CA THR A 93 2.90 9.36 -15.19
C THR A 93 3.18 10.76 -14.62
N SER A 94 4.01 10.88 -13.58
CA SER A 94 4.36 12.15 -12.97
C SER A 94 5.26 13.04 -13.84
N THR A 95 6.02 12.44 -14.76
CA THR A 95 6.88 13.16 -15.73
C THR A 95 6.20 13.40 -17.07
N GLY A 96 5.08 12.73 -17.34
CA GLY A 96 4.36 12.83 -18.61
C GLY A 96 5.04 12.11 -19.78
N LEU A 97 5.93 11.15 -19.50
CA LEU A 97 6.62 10.35 -20.52
C LEU A 97 5.67 9.37 -21.23
N SER A 98 6.04 8.96 -22.45
CA SER A 98 5.30 7.94 -23.20
C SER A 98 5.32 6.60 -22.45
N ARG A 99 4.22 5.86 -22.45
CA ARG A 99 4.18 4.48 -21.94
C ARG A 99 4.85 3.49 -22.89
N ASN A 100 5.14 3.89 -24.12
CA ASN A 100 5.78 3.04 -25.11
C ASN A 100 7.31 3.21 -25.06
N LEU A 101 8.00 2.24 -24.43
CA LEU A 101 9.46 2.28 -24.25
C LEU A 101 10.26 2.31 -25.56
N SER A 102 9.68 1.87 -26.68
CA SER A 102 10.38 1.93 -27.98
C SER A 102 10.55 3.36 -28.51
N GLU A 103 9.78 4.30 -27.99
CA GLU A 103 9.84 5.73 -28.35
C GLU A 103 10.84 6.51 -27.49
N TRP A 104 11.40 5.87 -26.46
CA TRP A 104 12.23 6.55 -25.48
C TRP A 104 13.62 6.89 -26.03
N THR A 105 14.02 8.12 -25.75
CA THR A 105 15.37 8.63 -25.94
C THR A 105 16.18 8.54 -24.65
N ASN A 106 17.49 8.73 -24.73
CA ASN A 106 18.34 8.83 -23.54
C ASN A 106 17.86 9.94 -22.60
N LYS A 107 17.28 11.03 -23.13
CA LYS A 107 16.78 12.12 -22.32
C LYS A 107 15.57 11.73 -21.48
N ASP A 108 14.71 10.85 -22.01
CA ASP A 108 13.54 10.35 -21.29
C ASP A 108 13.96 9.47 -20.10
N TYR A 109 14.99 8.64 -20.29
CA TYR A 109 15.59 7.88 -19.19
C TYR A 109 16.23 8.80 -18.14
N GLU A 110 16.95 9.86 -18.54
CA GLU A 110 17.49 10.83 -17.58
C GLU A 110 16.39 11.49 -16.73
N ILE A 111 15.29 11.90 -17.36
CA ILE A 111 14.14 12.52 -16.66
C ILE A 111 13.53 11.52 -15.66
N LEU A 112 13.31 10.27 -16.08
CA LEU A 112 12.78 9.26 -15.17
C LEU A 112 13.76 8.94 -14.04
N SER A 113 15.06 8.85 -14.34
CA SER A 113 16.12 8.58 -13.38
C SER A 113 16.13 9.62 -12.25
N GLU A 114 16.15 10.91 -12.59
CA GLU A 114 16.04 11.99 -11.59
C GLU A 114 14.78 11.86 -10.74
N LYS A 115 13.65 11.46 -11.35
CA LYS A 115 12.36 11.39 -10.66
C LYS A 115 12.29 10.26 -9.64
N VAL A 116 12.87 9.10 -9.93
CA VAL A 116 12.75 7.90 -9.08
C VAL A 116 13.96 7.67 -8.18
N GLU A 117 15.06 8.41 -8.36
CA GLU A 117 16.34 8.21 -7.68
C GLU A 117 16.20 7.97 -6.18
N LYS A 118 15.47 8.85 -5.46
CA LYS A 118 15.31 8.74 -4.00
C LYS A 118 14.51 7.52 -3.56
N CYS A 119 13.68 6.97 -4.44
CA CYS A 119 12.83 5.82 -4.17
C CYS A 119 13.56 4.50 -4.40
N LEU A 120 14.56 4.45 -5.28
CA LEU A 120 15.28 3.22 -5.65
C LEU A 120 15.84 2.44 -4.45
N PRO A 121 16.46 3.07 -3.42
CA PRO A 121 16.96 2.32 -2.26
C PRO A 121 15.88 1.59 -1.45
N SER A 122 14.61 1.97 -1.62
CA SER A 122 13.48 1.34 -0.92
C SER A 122 12.97 0.08 -1.63
N ILE A 123 13.44 -0.21 -2.85
CA ILE A 123 13.12 -1.43 -3.57
C ILE A 123 14.11 -2.52 -3.16
N ARG A 124 13.62 -3.68 -2.74
CA ARG A 124 14.49 -4.77 -2.25
C ARG A 124 14.81 -5.72 -3.39
N PHE A 125 15.64 -5.26 -4.33
CA PHE A 125 15.94 -5.96 -5.58
C PHE A 125 16.37 -7.42 -5.40
N LEU A 126 17.05 -7.76 -4.30
CA LEU A 126 17.49 -9.13 -4.01
C LEU A 126 16.33 -10.12 -3.79
N HIS A 127 15.11 -9.63 -3.51
CA HIS A 127 13.89 -10.46 -3.40
C HIS A 127 13.08 -10.52 -4.70
N ILE A 128 13.60 -9.97 -5.80
CA ILE A 128 13.07 -10.14 -7.16
C ILE A 128 13.74 -11.36 -7.79
N SER A 129 12.97 -12.21 -8.48
CA SER A 129 13.55 -13.38 -9.15
C SER A 129 14.46 -12.96 -10.31
N SER A 130 15.50 -13.75 -10.62
CA SER A 130 16.38 -13.45 -11.76
C SER A 130 15.64 -13.37 -13.11
N GLY A 131 14.59 -14.18 -13.27
CA GLY A 131 13.72 -14.16 -14.45
C GLY A 131 12.92 -12.87 -14.57
N ASP A 132 12.41 -12.36 -13.46
CA ASP A 132 11.67 -11.10 -13.42
C ASP A 132 12.61 -9.89 -13.52
N PHE A 133 13.78 -9.96 -12.90
CA PHE A 133 14.85 -8.99 -13.08
C PHE A 133 15.18 -8.81 -14.56
N TYR A 134 15.41 -9.91 -15.29
CA TYR A 134 15.71 -9.87 -16.72
C TYR A 134 14.58 -9.26 -17.55
N LYS A 135 13.32 -9.53 -17.21
CA LYS A 135 12.16 -9.11 -18.02
C LYS A 135 11.67 -7.70 -17.70
N ARG A 136 11.69 -7.32 -16.43
CA ARG A 136 10.99 -6.13 -15.90
C ARG A 136 11.95 -5.05 -15.41
N ILE A 137 13.11 -5.43 -14.87
CA ILE A 137 14.10 -4.47 -14.33
C ILE A 137 15.11 -4.07 -15.40
N LYS A 138 15.68 -5.06 -16.12
CA LYS A 138 16.72 -4.84 -17.15
C LYS A 138 16.36 -3.79 -18.23
N PRO A 139 15.12 -3.70 -18.75
CA PRO A 139 14.77 -2.65 -19.71
C PRO A 139 14.98 -1.23 -19.19
N PHE A 140 14.95 -1.06 -17.87
CA PHE A 140 15.17 0.19 -17.16
C PHE A 140 16.57 0.25 -16.51
N ALA A 141 17.55 -0.53 -16.98
CA ALA A 141 18.93 -0.39 -16.50
C ALA A 141 19.45 1.06 -16.52
N PRO A 142 19.14 1.92 -17.52
CA PRO A 142 19.65 3.30 -17.57
C PRO A 142 19.23 4.22 -16.41
N ILE A 143 18.17 3.90 -15.66
CA ILE A 143 17.72 4.72 -14.52
C ILE A 143 18.24 4.22 -13.17
N ILE A 144 18.91 3.05 -13.15
CA ILE A 144 19.44 2.45 -11.93
C ILE A 144 20.92 2.86 -11.83
N PRO A 145 21.39 3.38 -10.68
CA PRO A 145 22.81 3.67 -10.48
C PRO A 145 23.68 2.48 -10.85
N VAL A 146 24.74 2.72 -11.63
CA VAL A 146 25.55 1.65 -12.24
C VAL A 146 26.10 0.65 -11.20
N GLU A 147 26.55 1.14 -10.05
CA GLU A 147 27.07 0.30 -8.97
C GLU A 147 25.98 -0.60 -8.39
N LEU A 148 24.77 -0.06 -8.19
CA LEU A 148 23.61 -0.81 -7.72
C LEU A 148 23.20 -1.87 -8.76
N TYR A 149 23.15 -1.49 -10.04
CA TYR A 149 22.76 -2.40 -11.12
C TYR A 149 23.72 -3.58 -11.26
N GLU A 150 25.03 -3.31 -11.27
CA GLU A 150 26.06 -4.34 -11.39
C GLU A 150 26.06 -5.30 -10.20
N ASP A 151 25.84 -4.80 -8.99
CA ASP A 151 25.77 -5.65 -7.79
C ASP A 151 24.54 -6.59 -7.83
N ILE A 152 23.37 -6.08 -8.24
CA ILE A 152 22.17 -6.90 -8.46
C ILE A 152 22.41 -7.93 -9.58
N LEU A 153 23.08 -7.51 -10.67
CA LEU A 153 23.39 -8.39 -11.80
C LEU A 153 24.31 -9.54 -11.37
N GLN A 154 25.37 -9.23 -10.61
CA GLN A 154 26.30 -10.23 -10.08
C GLN A 154 25.61 -11.18 -9.12
N TYR A 155 24.73 -10.67 -8.23
CA TYR A 155 23.92 -11.49 -7.35
C TYR A 155 23.09 -12.55 -8.09
N HIS A 156 22.57 -12.23 -9.28
CA HIS A 156 21.79 -13.17 -10.08
C HIS A 156 22.62 -14.10 -10.97
N LEU A 157 23.86 -13.74 -11.32
CA LEU A 157 24.66 -14.48 -12.32
C LEU A 157 25.87 -15.22 -11.75
N VAL A 158 26.45 -14.75 -10.65
CA VAL A 158 27.70 -15.26 -10.09
C VAL A 158 27.38 -16.07 -8.84
N PRO A 159 27.65 -17.40 -8.83
CA PRO A 159 27.49 -18.22 -7.64
C PRO A 159 28.31 -17.66 -6.47
N GLU A 160 27.73 -17.68 -5.26
CA GLU A 160 28.37 -17.23 -4.02
C GLU A 160 28.73 -15.74 -3.96
N HIS A 161 28.27 -14.92 -4.91
CA HIS A 161 28.40 -13.47 -4.83
C HIS A 161 27.74 -12.93 -3.56
N GLN A 162 28.46 -12.09 -2.83
CA GLN A 162 27.94 -11.40 -1.66
C GLN A 162 27.60 -9.96 -2.06
N PRO A 163 26.31 -9.60 -2.09
CA PRO A 163 25.92 -8.23 -2.42
C PRO A 163 26.35 -7.27 -1.32
N SER A 164 26.48 -5.99 -1.67
CA SER A 164 26.85 -4.95 -0.71
C SER A 164 25.86 -4.89 0.47
N GLU A 165 26.35 -4.61 1.68
CA GLU A 165 25.55 -4.70 2.91
C GLU A 165 24.27 -3.84 2.86
N ASN A 166 24.31 -2.69 2.19
CA ASN A 166 23.17 -1.79 2.02
C ASN A 166 22.07 -2.35 1.10
N LEU A 167 22.35 -3.34 0.25
CA LEU A 167 21.35 -4.05 -0.56
C LEU A 167 20.66 -5.17 0.24
N ILE A 168 21.30 -5.68 1.29
CA ILE A 168 20.79 -6.77 2.11
C ILE A 168 19.67 -6.24 3.01
N GLN A 169 18.45 -6.28 2.49
CA GLN A 169 17.23 -5.91 3.20
C GLN A 169 16.40 -7.17 3.52
N PRO A 170 15.71 -7.24 4.67
CA PRO A 170 14.84 -8.36 4.98
C PRO A 170 13.68 -8.43 3.97
N LYS A 171 13.15 -9.63 3.70
CA LYS A 171 11.99 -9.77 2.83
C LYS A 171 10.77 -9.08 3.47
N ARG A 172 9.97 -8.35 2.69
CA ARG A 172 8.65 -7.90 3.17
C ARG A 172 7.78 -9.11 3.46
N ASN A 173 7.31 -9.20 4.70
CA ASN A 173 6.62 -10.38 5.19
C ASN A 173 5.14 -10.28 4.85
N ASN A 174 4.77 -10.89 3.72
CA ASN A 174 3.38 -11.02 3.31
C ASN A 174 2.70 -12.15 4.11
N VAL A 175 2.60 -12.00 5.44
CA VAL A 175 1.94 -13.01 6.28
C VAL A 175 0.43 -12.88 6.08
N VAL A 176 -0.07 -13.61 5.09
CA VAL A 176 -1.50 -13.84 4.92
C VAL A 176 -1.91 -14.88 5.96
N SER A 177 -2.62 -14.43 6.99
CA SER A 177 -3.23 -15.33 7.96
C SER A 177 -4.49 -15.93 7.36
N ARG A 178 -4.52 -17.25 7.10
CA ARG A 178 -5.73 -17.91 6.59
C ARG A 178 -6.67 -18.25 7.74
N VAL A 179 -7.95 -18.17 7.47
CA VAL A 179 -8.98 -18.66 8.40
C VAL A 179 -8.99 -20.18 8.37
N LYS A 180 -8.97 -20.82 9.54
CA LYS A 180 -9.01 -22.28 9.69
C LYS A 180 -10.37 -22.85 9.26
N ASP A 181 -11.45 -22.16 9.65
CA ASP A 181 -12.82 -22.47 9.29
C ASP A 181 -13.47 -21.25 8.61
N PRO A 182 -13.78 -21.32 7.30
CA PRO A 182 -14.43 -20.22 6.57
C PRO A 182 -15.72 -19.71 7.20
N SER A 183 -16.47 -20.53 7.95
CA SER A 183 -17.69 -20.12 8.64
C SER A 183 -17.45 -19.12 9.78
N ARG A 184 -16.20 -19.04 10.26
CA ARG A 184 -15.76 -18.16 11.35
C ARG A 184 -14.94 -16.97 10.86
N ALA A 185 -14.80 -16.80 9.54
CA ALA A 185 -13.98 -15.74 8.97
C ALA A 185 -14.45 -14.34 9.39
N ILE A 186 -15.77 -14.11 9.36
CA ILE A 186 -16.35 -12.81 9.66
C ILE A 186 -17.50 -13.00 10.64
N ASN A 187 -17.50 -12.20 11.70
CA ASN A 187 -18.55 -12.19 12.71
C ASN A 187 -19.29 -10.85 12.72
N TYR A 188 -20.61 -10.93 12.60
CA TYR A 188 -21.52 -9.79 12.67
C TYR A 188 -22.48 -9.97 13.85
N TYR A 189 -22.14 -9.32 14.97
CA TYR A 189 -23.01 -9.29 16.14
C TYR A 189 -23.68 -7.92 16.24
N LYS A 190 -24.93 -7.89 16.73
CA LYS A 190 -25.78 -6.68 16.77
C LYS A 190 -25.16 -5.47 17.49
N ASN A 191 -24.22 -5.70 18.41
CA ASN A 191 -23.57 -4.65 19.22
C ASN A 191 -22.05 -4.51 18.93
N TYR A 192 -21.60 -5.02 17.78
CA TYR A 192 -20.19 -5.07 17.39
C TYR A 192 -20.00 -4.46 16.01
N GLY A 193 -18.79 -3.99 15.75
CA GLY A 193 -18.34 -3.64 14.41
C GLY A 193 -17.92 -4.88 13.62
N PRO A 194 -17.49 -4.68 12.37
CA PRO A 194 -16.90 -5.73 11.56
C PRO A 194 -15.79 -6.44 12.33
N SER A 195 -15.99 -7.72 12.66
CA SER A 195 -15.03 -8.52 13.43
C SER A 195 -14.57 -9.72 12.59
N PHE A 196 -13.32 -10.14 12.78
CA PHE A 196 -12.75 -11.31 12.12
C PHE A 196 -12.48 -12.39 13.17
N GLY A 197 -12.85 -13.63 12.85
CA GLY A 197 -12.78 -14.70 13.85
C GLY A 197 -13.72 -14.44 15.03
N GLY A 198 -13.74 -15.37 15.97
CA GLY A 198 -14.46 -15.25 17.25
C GLY A 198 -13.88 -14.13 18.10
N ASN A 199 -12.55 -14.04 18.14
CA ASN A 199 -11.82 -13.01 18.87
C ASN A 199 -10.52 -12.54 18.17
N ASP A 200 -10.20 -13.03 16.95
CA ASP A 200 -8.98 -12.67 16.21
C ASP A 200 -8.87 -11.18 15.95
N LEU A 201 -10.00 -10.53 15.67
CA LEU A 201 -10.17 -9.09 15.72
C LEU A 201 -11.62 -8.76 16.09
N LYS A 202 -11.80 -8.24 17.29
CA LYS A 202 -13.12 -7.91 17.84
C LYS A 202 -13.25 -6.40 17.96
N LEU A 203 -14.22 -5.84 17.25
CA LEU A 203 -14.57 -4.43 17.36
C LEU A 203 -15.86 -4.31 18.17
N ALA A 204 -15.79 -3.81 19.39
CA ALA A 204 -16.92 -3.82 20.33
C ALA A 204 -17.13 -2.46 20.99
N GLY A 205 -18.39 -2.13 21.31
CA GLY A 205 -18.75 -0.87 21.96
C GLY A 205 -18.48 0.37 21.11
N ASN A 206 -18.25 1.52 21.75
CA ASN A 206 -17.77 2.70 21.05
C ASN A 206 -16.26 2.55 20.81
N PHE A 207 -15.92 2.20 19.58
CA PHE A 207 -14.56 1.90 19.14
C PHE A 207 -13.56 2.96 19.55
N LYS A 208 -13.93 4.24 19.55
CA LYS A 208 -13.01 5.35 19.79
C LYS A 208 -12.66 5.59 21.27
N ILE A 209 -13.50 5.12 22.20
CA ILE A 209 -13.44 5.56 23.60
C ILE A 209 -13.46 4.39 24.59
N ASP A 210 -14.14 3.29 24.25
CA ASP A 210 -14.48 2.26 25.24
C ASP A 210 -13.36 1.26 25.54
N THR A 211 -12.25 1.23 24.80
CA THR A 211 -11.16 0.23 24.89
C THR A 211 -11.64 -1.22 24.88
N LYS A 212 -12.75 -1.49 24.18
CA LYS A 212 -13.34 -2.83 24.09
C LYS A 212 -12.87 -3.61 22.85
N CYS A 213 -12.15 -2.96 21.94
CA CYS A 213 -11.57 -3.63 20.79
C CYS A 213 -10.33 -4.42 21.20
N HIS A 214 -10.14 -5.62 20.67
CA HIS A 214 -8.99 -6.47 20.97
C HIS A 214 -8.71 -7.49 19.86
N CYS A 215 -7.51 -8.07 19.88
CA CYS A 215 -7.10 -9.17 19.00
C CYS A 215 -6.59 -10.35 19.81
N ARG A 216 -7.18 -11.53 19.62
CA ARG A 216 -6.73 -12.80 20.22
C ARG A 216 -6.82 -13.89 19.18
N GLN A 217 -5.68 -14.47 18.82
CA GLN A 217 -5.64 -15.53 17.82
C GLN A 217 -6.48 -16.74 18.26
N GLU A 218 -7.48 -17.08 17.47
CA GLU A 218 -8.40 -18.21 17.71
C GLU A 218 -8.64 -18.95 16.40
N ASP A 219 -9.26 -18.29 15.43
CA ASP A 219 -9.76 -18.87 14.18
C ASP A 219 -8.83 -18.68 12.99
N TYR A 220 -7.86 -17.78 13.09
CA TYR A 220 -6.87 -17.53 12.06
C TYR A 220 -5.53 -18.24 12.37
N GLU A 221 -4.78 -18.62 11.34
CA GLU A 221 -3.50 -19.33 11.45
C GLU A 221 -2.42 -18.51 12.18
N ASN A 222 -2.47 -17.19 12.05
CA ASN A 222 -1.57 -16.21 12.66
C ASN A 222 -2.40 -15.07 13.30
N PRO A 223 -1.89 -14.42 14.37
CA PRO A 223 -2.57 -13.29 14.99
C PRO A 223 -2.72 -12.12 14.00
N ILE A 224 -3.86 -11.43 14.02
CA ILE A 224 -4.09 -10.21 13.21
C ILE A 224 -3.25 -9.03 13.75
N ARG A 225 -3.02 -9.01 15.07
CA ARG A 225 -2.19 -8.03 15.77
C ARG A 225 -1.27 -8.75 16.75
N ASN A 226 0.01 -8.38 16.77
CA ASN A 226 1.01 -8.98 17.66
C ASN A 226 0.84 -8.58 19.13
N ASP A 227 0.27 -7.40 19.38
CA ASP A 227 -0.03 -6.91 20.72
C ASP A 227 -1.46 -7.34 21.13
N PRO A 228 -1.61 -8.15 22.19
CA PRO A 228 -2.91 -8.67 22.65
C PRO A 228 -3.69 -7.67 23.52
N SER A 229 -3.14 -6.48 23.79
CA SER A 229 -3.83 -5.45 24.57
C SER A 229 -5.08 -4.93 23.86
N SER A 230 -6.03 -4.44 24.65
CA SER A 230 -7.20 -3.75 24.11
C SER A 230 -6.82 -2.40 23.51
N PHE A 231 -7.64 -1.88 22.60
CA PHE A 231 -7.31 -0.69 21.82
C PHE A 231 -8.54 0.14 21.38
N ASN A 232 -8.32 1.41 20.95
CA ASN A 232 -9.35 2.39 20.52
C ASN A 232 -9.23 2.93 19.08
N ILE A 233 -10.31 2.88 18.27
CA ILE A 233 -10.22 3.08 16.82
C ILE A 233 -10.47 4.55 16.59
N ASP A 234 -9.43 5.26 16.17
CA ASP A 234 -9.61 6.66 15.77
C ASP A 234 -10.36 6.76 14.45
N GLU A 235 -10.01 5.91 13.48
CA GLU A 235 -10.54 5.87 12.11
C GLU A 235 -10.59 4.44 11.54
N TYR A 236 -11.61 4.14 10.73
CA TYR A 236 -11.71 2.90 9.98
C TYR A 236 -12.41 3.13 8.64
N GLU A 237 -12.03 2.35 7.63
CA GLU A 237 -12.63 2.37 6.30
C GLU A 237 -13.29 1.02 5.99
N VAL A 238 -14.47 1.05 5.37
CA VAL A 238 -15.21 -0.15 4.98
C VAL A 238 -15.30 -0.22 3.47
N PHE A 239 -14.68 -1.23 2.90
CA PHE A 239 -14.60 -1.41 1.45
C PHE A 239 -15.46 -2.57 0.98
N GLN A 240 -16.38 -2.31 0.05
CA GLN A 240 -17.13 -3.37 -0.64
C GLN A 240 -16.23 -4.06 -1.68
N ILE A 241 -16.20 -5.40 -1.68
CA ILE A 241 -15.57 -6.16 -2.76
C ILE A 241 -16.64 -6.42 -3.82
N ILE A 242 -16.46 -5.85 -5.01
CA ILE A 242 -17.32 -6.11 -6.15
C ILE A 242 -16.67 -7.24 -6.97
N PRO A 243 -17.35 -8.38 -7.19
CA PRO A 243 -16.84 -9.42 -8.08
C PRO A 243 -16.57 -8.84 -9.47
N ARG A 244 -15.41 -9.14 -10.07
CA ARG A 244 -15.15 -8.80 -11.47
C ARG A 244 -16.27 -9.38 -12.33
N ARG A 245 -16.99 -8.54 -13.08
CA ARG A 245 -17.92 -8.99 -14.12
C ARG A 245 -17.06 -9.56 -15.27
N PRO A 246 -17.19 -10.86 -15.60
CA PRO A 246 -16.48 -11.44 -16.74
C PRO A 246 -16.84 -10.77 -18.08
N ASP A 247 -18.00 -10.12 -18.13
CA ASP A 247 -18.70 -9.67 -19.33
C ASP A 247 -18.13 -8.39 -19.98
N LEU A 248 -17.17 -7.71 -19.33
CA LEU A 248 -16.61 -6.43 -19.80
C LEU A 248 -15.18 -6.53 -20.36
N MET A 249 -14.65 -7.74 -20.58
CA MET A 249 -13.29 -7.95 -21.12
C MET A 249 -13.24 -8.20 -22.65
N ASN A 250 -14.35 -7.99 -23.37
CA ASN A 250 -14.40 -8.09 -24.83
C ASN A 250 -14.62 -6.71 -25.49
N LEU A 251 -13.76 -5.74 -25.20
CA LEU A 251 -13.62 -4.48 -25.96
C LEU A 251 -12.16 -4.05 -25.99
#